data_AF-A0A9E5PBQ5-F1
#
_entry.id   AF-A0A9E5PBQ5-F1
#
_cell.length_a   1.000
_cell.length_b   1.000
_cell.length_c   1.000
_cell.angle_alpha   90.00
_cell.angle_beta   90.00
_cell.angle_gamma   90.00
#
_symmetry.space_group_name_H-M   'P 1'
#
loop_
_entity.id
_entity.type
_entity.pdbx_description
1 polymer ?
#
loop_
_entity_poly.entity_id
_entity_poly.type
_entity_poly.pdbx_seq_one_letter_code
_entity_poly.pdbx_strand_id
1 'polypeptide(L)' 'MNRPFGPIPWLLIVLDGLGALLLVAGILGLVGVDFGYPVLRTVAPAFLVIGALLMAPLVVWVIRKARRGPPPD' A
#
# COMPACT_ATOMS: atom_id res chain seq x y z
N MET A 1 17.72 -4.58 24.33
CA MET A 1 16.47 -4.37 23.57
C MET A 1 16.77 -4.56 22.09
N ASN A 2 16.72 -5.80 21.60
CA ASN A 2 16.98 -6.12 20.20
C ASN A 2 15.79 -5.64 19.38
N ARG A 3 15.96 -4.58 18.59
CA ARG A 3 15.00 -4.23 17.54
C ARG A 3 15.08 -5.35 16.49
N PRO A 4 14.10 -6.27 16.39
CA PRO A 4 14.18 -7.42 15.47
C PRO A 4 14.11 -6.99 13.99
N PHE A 5 13.83 -5.71 13.77
CA PHE A 5 13.66 -5.12 12.47
C PHE A 5 14.85 -4.19 12.17
N GLY A 6 15.82 -4.67 11.39
CA GLY A 6 16.71 -3.76 10.65
C GLY A 6 15.91 -2.72 9.85
N PRO A 7 16.50 -1.57 9.48
CA PRO A 7 15.77 -0.43 8.93
C PRO A 7 14.92 -0.83 7.72
N ILE A 8 13.64 -0.47 7.74
CA ILE A 8 12.75 -0.61 6.58
C ILE A 8 13.28 0.35 5.50
N PRO A 9 13.44 -0.09 4.24
CA PRO A 9 13.80 0.80 3.17
C PRO A 9 12.78 1.95 3.07
N TRP A 10 13.24 3.19 3.18
CA TRP A 10 12.37 4.38 3.16
C TRP A 10 11.46 4.41 1.93
N LEU A 11 11.97 3.91 0.79
CA LEU A 11 11.23 3.78 -0.46
C LEU A 11 9.97 2.91 -0.32
N LEU A 12 10.01 1.82 0.47
CA LEU A 12 8.85 0.96 0.67
C LEU A 12 7.76 1.67 1.49
N ILE A 13 8.15 2.51 2.44
CA ILE A 13 7.22 3.32 3.24
C ILE A 13 6.54 4.37 2.36
N VAL A 14 7.29 5.02 1.48
CA VAL A 14 6.75 6.02 0.54
C VAL A 14 5.77 5.37 -0.43
N LEU A 15 6.11 4.22 -0.99
CA LEU A 15 5.22 3.49 -1.90
C LEU A 15 3.94 3.02 -1.19
N ASP A 16 4.06 2.55 0.05
CA ASP A 16 2.90 2.12 0.85
C ASP A 16 1.97 3.31 1.17
N GLY A 17 2.53 4.45 1.56
CA GLY A 17 1.78 5.68 1.81
C GLY A 17 1.07 6.21 0.55
N LEU A 18 1.75 6.19 -0.61
CA LEU A 18 1.14 6.53 -1.89
C LEU A 18 0.03 5.55 -2.28
N GLY A 19 0.26 4.26 -2.05
CA GLY A 19 -0.72 3.21 -2.27
C GLY A 19 -1.99 3.40 -1.43
N ALA A 20 -1.84 3.72 -0.16
CA ALA A 20 -2.94 4.03 0.75
C ALA A 20 -3.72 5.27 0.31
N LEU A 21 -3.03 6.35 -0.11
CA LEU A 21 -3.69 7.55 -0.62
C LEU A 21 -4.52 7.27 -1.88
N LEU A 22 -3.99 6.47 -2.80
CA LEU A 22 -4.69 6.02 -4.00
C LEU A 22 -5.90 5.13 -3.67
N LEU A 23 -5.77 4.22 -2.69
CA LEU A 23 -6.90 3.44 -2.20
C LEU A 23 -8.00 4.33 -1.62
N VAL A 24 -7.64 5.29 -0.76
CA VAL A 24 -8.59 6.25 -0.18
C VAL A 24 -9.27 7.06 -1.28
N ALA A 25 -8.52 7.57 -2.26
CA ALA A 25 -9.08 8.30 -3.40
C ALA A 25 -10.02 7.42 -4.26
N GLY A 26 -9.68 6.15 -4.47
CA GLY A 26 -10.53 5.18 -5.16
C GLY A 26 -11.81 4.87 -4.39
N ILE A 27 -11.72 4.67 -3.08
CA ILE A 27 -12.89 4.46 -2.21
C ILE A 27 -13.79 5.70 -2.25
N LEU A 28 -13.22 6.88 -2.07
CA LEU A 28 -13.97 8.15 -2.15
C LEU A 28 -14.56 8.39 -3.54
N GLY A 29 -13.91 7.95 -4.62
CA GLY A 29 -14.46 8.04 -5.97
C GLY A 29 -15.64 7.09 -6.21
N LEU A 30 -15.67 5.93 -5.53
CA LEU A 30 -16.81 5.00 -5.56
C LEU A 30 -17.97 5.48 -4.68
N VAL A 31 -17.67 6.04 -3.51
CA VAL A 31 -18.68 6.57 -2.56
C VAL A 31 -19.16 7.97 -2.98
N GLY A 32 -18.31 8.73 -3.66
CA GLY A 32 -18.57 10.11 -4.11
C GLY A 32 -19.59 10.23 -5.24
N VAL A 33 -20.17 9.10 -5.68
CA VAL A 33 -21.26 9.05 -6.67
C VAL A 33 -22.47 9.87 -6.21
N ASP A 34 -22.67 9.99 -4.90
CA ASP A 34 -23.75 10.79 -4.31
C ASP A 34 -23.54 12.32 -4.48
N PHE A 35 -22.35 12.76 -4.90
CA PHE A 35 -22.01 14.18 -5.09
C PHE A 35 -21.99 14.63 -6.57
N GLY A 36 -22.39 13.75 -7.51
CA GLY A 36 -22.58 14.15 -8.92
C GLY A 36 -21.32 14.15 -9.81
N TYR A 37 -20.27 13.40 -9.44
CA TYR A 37 -19.03 13.31 -10.22
C TYR A 37 -18.86 11.93 -10.90
N PRO A 38 -19.49 11.67 -12.06
CA PRO A 38 -19.45 10.37 -12.72
C PRO A 38 -18.05 9.97 -13.22
N VAL A 39 -17.19 10.95 -13.51
CA VAL A 39 -15.79 10.71 -13.95
C VAL A 39 -14.98 10.03 -12.85
N LEU A 40 -15.20 10.41 -11.58
CA LEU A 40 -14.53 9.79 -10.43
C LEU A 40 -14.87 8.30 -10.30
N ARG A 41 -16.09 7.89 -10.66
CA ARG A 41 -16.49 6.48 -10.70
C ARG A 41 -15.71 5.67 -11.75
N THR A 42 -15.39 6.28 -12.89
CA THR A 42 -14.65 5.60 -13.97
C THR A 42 -13.19 5.36 -13.59
N VAL A 43 -12.55 6.30 -12.89
CA VAL A 43 -11.13 6.20 -12.51
C VAL A 43 -10.90 5.53 -11.16
N ALA A 44 -11.93 5.47 -10.30
CA ALA A 44 -11.83 4.86 -8.98
C ALA A 44 -11.32 3.40 -8.98
N PRO A 45 -11.79 2.50 -9.87
CA PRO A 45 -11.24 1.14 -9.94
C PRO A 45 -9.75 1.12 -10.26
N ALA A 46 -9.28 2.02 -11.12
CA ALA A 46 -7.87 2.13 -11.45
C ALA A 46 -7.05 2.59 -10.25
N PHE A 47 -7.54 3.57 -9.49
CA PHE A 47 -6.88 4.01 -8.25
C PHE A 47 -6.82 2.91 -7.19
N LEU A 48 -7.87 2.08 -7.06
CA LEU A 48 -7.85 0.94 -6.15
C LEU A 48 -6.79 -0.10 -6.55
N VAL A 49 -6.75 -0.46 -7.83
CA VAL A 49 -5.79 -1.45 -8.36
C VAL A 49 -4.36 -0.95 -8.21
N ILE A 50 -4.08 0.28 -8.64
CA ILE A 50 -2.74 0.87 -8.54
C ILE A 50 -2.34 1.02 -7.06
N GLY A 51 -3.27 1.48 -6.21
CA GLY A 51 -3.02 1.64 -4.78
C GLY A 51 -2.64 0.31 -4.11
N ALA A 52 -3.37 -0.77 -4.40
CA ALA A 52 -3.05 -2.11 -3.90
C ALA A 52 -1.69 -2.63 -4.42
N LEU A 53 -1.38 -2.39 -5.70
CA LEU A 53 -0.09 -2.78 -6.29
C LEU A 53 1.09 -2.06 -5.66
N LEU A 54 0.95 -0.79 -5.29
CA LEU A 54 2.00 -0.01 -4.64
C LEU A 54 2.30 -0.46 -3.20
N MET A 55 1.33 -1.05 -2.50
CA MET A 55 1.52 -1.62 -1.15
C MET A 55 2.17 -3.02 -1.19
N ALA A 56 2.07 -3.75 -2.31
CA ALA A 56 2.58 -5.11 -2.43
C ALA A 56 4.10 -5.28 -2.12
N PRO A 57 5.00 -4.38 -2.54
CA PRO A 57 6.42 -4.49 -2.27
C PRO A 57 6.76 -4.52 -0.77
N LEU A 58 6.06 -3.72 0.05
CA LEU A 58 6.26 -3.69 1.50
C LEU A 58 5.84 -5.02 2.11
N VAL A 59 4.67 -5.54 1.73
CA VAL A 59 4.16 -6.84 2.19
C VAL A 59 5.13 -7.97 1.82
N VAL A 60 5.63 -8.00 0.59
CA VAL A 60 6.61 -9.00 0.14
C VAL A 60 7.91 -8.89 0.94
N TRP A 61 8.38 -7.68 1.23
CA TRP A 61 9.58 -7.48 2.04
C TRP A 61 9.39 -8.00 3.47
N VAL A 62 8.25 -7.69 4.11
CA VAL A 62 7.91 -8.17 5.46
C VAL A 62 7.87 -9.70 5.49
N ILE A 63 7.20 -10.34 4.52
CA ILE A 63 7.13 -11.80 4.41
C ILE A 63 8.52 -12.42 4.22
N ARG A 64 9.34 -11.86 3.32
CA ARG A 64 10.71 -12.34 3.09
C ARG A 64 11.56 -12.22 4.35
N LYS A 65 11.42 -11.14 5.10
CA LYS A 65 12.14 -10.92 6.36
C LYS A 65 11.70 -11.89 7.45
N ALA A 66 10.39 -12.12 7.58
CA ALA A 66 9.84 -13.10 8.51
C ALA A 66 10.30 -14.53 8.19
N ARG A 67 10.41 -14.88 6.90
CA ARG A 67 10.87 -16.21 6.44
C ARG A 67 12.37 -16.45 6.60
N ARG A 68 13.21 -15.42 6.63
CA ARG A 68 14.66 -15.57 6.75
C ARG A 68 15.13 -16.05 8.13
N GLY A 69 14.23 -16.05 9.14
CA GLY A 69 14.55 -16.49 10.50
C GLY A 69 15.62 -15.61 11.17
N PRO A 70 15.78 -15.70 12.50
CA PRO A 70 16.96 -15.14 13.16
C PRO A 70 18.24 -15.78 12.59
N PRO A 71 19.37 -15.04 12.52
CA PRO A 71 20.62 -15.61 12.05
C PRO A 71 20.97 -16.87 12.86
N PRO A 72 21.50 -17.94 12.22
CA PRO A 72 22.04 -19.06 12.97
C PRO A 72 23.23 -18.57 13.81
N ASP A 73 23.18 -18.87 15.11
CA ASP A 73 24.19 -18.53 16.12
C ASP A 73 25.58 -19.10 15.78
#